data_AF-A0A3D3NA14-F1
#
_entry.id   AF-A0A3D3NA14-F1
#
_cell.length_a   1.000
_cell.length_b   1.000
_cell.length_c   1.000
_cell.angle_alpha   90.00
_cell.angle_beta   90.00
_cell.angle_gamma   90.00
#
_symmetry.space_group_name_H-M   'P 1'
#
loop_
_entity.id
_entity.type
_entity.pdbx_description
1 polymer ?
#
loop_
_entity_poly.entity_id
_entity_poly.type
_entity_poly.pdbx_seq_one_letter_code
_entity_poly.pdbx_strand_id
1 'polypeptide(L)'
;LRPIHHHKELRSDGHLFITVIAYQCVQFLRVKLKAAGITDSWATLRDILSVQRRVTATFNQRDGRSLHVRKATVAEPDLLAIYRALGINAAPGGTRKLIS
;
A
#
# COMPACT_ATOMS: atom_id res chain seq x y z
N LEU A 1 42.45 -28.46 10.27
CA LEU A 1 41.37 -27.79 9.50
C LEU A 1 40.55 -26.96 10.46
N ARG A 2 40.46 -25.64 10.26
CA ARG A 2 39.63 -24.77 11.11
C ARG A 2 38.19 -24.77 10.57
N PRO A 3 37.16 -25.06 11.37
CA PRO A 3 35.78 -25.00 10.92
C PRO A 3 35.39 -23.54 10.66
N ILE A 4 34.97 -23.26 9.43
CA ILE A 4 34.45 -21.93 9.06
C ILE A 4 32.98 -21.91 9.47
N HIS A 5 32.70 -21.38 10.67
CA HIS A 5 31.34 -21.04 11.07
C HIS A 5 30.92 -19.80 10.28
N HIS A 6 30.19 -20.00 9.18
CA HIS A 6 29.60 -18.93 8.38
C HIS A 6 28.39 -18.32 9.10
N HIS A 7 28.70 -17.42 10.03
CA HIS A 7 27.83 -16.34 10.50
C HIS A 7 27.29 -15.54 9.29
N LYS A 8 25.98 -15.61 9.00
CA LYS A 8 25.09 -14.57 8.39
C LYS A 8 23.90 -15.09 7.54
N GLU A 9 23.48 -16.35 7.66
CA GLU A 9 22.32 -16.87 6.89
C GLU A 9 20.99 -16.13 7.18
N LEU A 10 20.82 -15.58 8.39
CA LEU A 10 19.54 -15.01 8.85
C LEU A 10 19.01 -13.82 8.02
N ARG A 11 19.89 -13.05 7.35
CA ARG A 11 19.45 -11.91 6.51
C ARG A 11 19.05 -12.34 5.10
N SER A 12 19.68 -13.39 4.58
CA SER A 12 19.38 -13.94 3.26
C SER A 12 17.99 -14.57 3.24
N ASP A 13 17.63 -15.29 4.31
CA ASP A 13 16.30 -15.89 4.47
C ASP A 13 15.18 -14.84 4.52
N GLY A 14 15.40 -13.73 5.24
CA GLY A 14 14.43 -12.64 5.28
C GLY A 14 14.19 -12.00 3.90
N HIS A 15 15.24 -11.81 3.12
CA HIS A 15 15.11 -11.27 1.75
C HIS A 15 14.40 -12.26 0.82
N LEU A 16 14.71 -13.55 0.89
CA LEU A 16 14.02 -14.60 0.14
C LEU A 16 12.53 -14.70 0.53
N PHE A 17 12.23 -14.54 1.81
CA PHE A 17 10.86 -14.56 2.30
C PHE A 17 10.02 -13.37 1.79
N ILE A 18 10.59 -12.16 1.83
CA ILE A 18 9.91 -10.94 1.34
C ILE A 18 9.69 -11.02 -0.18
N THR A 19 10.65 -11.55 -0.95
CA THR A 19 10.49 -11.67 -2.41
C THR A 19 9.43 -12.69 -2.80
N VAL A 20 9.36 -13.82 -2.08
CA VAL A 20 8.30 -14.82 -2.30
C VAL A 20 6.93 -14.23 -2.02
N ILE A 21 6.74 -13.54 -0.88
CA ILE A 21 5.47 -12.87 -0.57
C ILE A 21 5.13 -11.82 -1.63
N ALA A 22 6.10 -10.98 -2.01
CA ALA A 22 5.88 -9.98 -3.04
C ALA A 22 5.40 -10.60 -4.35
N TYR A 23 6.03 -11.68 -4.81
CA TYR A 23 5.61 -12.40 -6.02
C TYR A 23 4.17 -12.91 -5.91
N GLN A 24 3.82 -13.56 -4.80
CA GLN A 24 2.47 -14.07 -4.57
C GLN A 24 1.43 -12.94 -4.56
N CYS A 25 1.74 -11.80 -3.93
CA CYS A 25 0.87 -10.62 -3.94
C CYS A 25 0.66 -10.09 -5.36
N VAL A 26 1.72 -9.95 -6.16
CA VAL A 26 1.62 -9.49 -7.56
C VAL A 26 0.76 -10.46 -8.38
N GLN A 27 0.98 -11.77 -8.22
CA GLN A 27 0.24 -12.77 -8.97
C GLN A 27 -1.24 -12.79 -8.59
N PHE A 28 -1.56 -12.69 -7.30
CA PHE A 28 -2.93 -12.56 -6.83
C PHE A 28 -3.64 -11.34 -7.44
N LEU A 29 -2.99 -10.17 -7.40
CA LEU A 29 -3.54 -8.94 -8.00
C LEU A 29 -3.80 -9.10 -9.49
N ARG A 30 -2.83 -9.65 -10.24
CA ARG A 30 -2.97 -9.88 -11.68
C ARG A 30 -4.14 -10.79 -12.03
N VAL A 31 -4.31 -11.89 -11.30
CA VAL A 31 -5.42 -12.83 -11.53
C VAL A 31 -6.77 -12.15 -11.26
N LYS A 32 -6.90 -11.43 -10.15
CA LYS A 32 -8.14 -10.72 -9.78
C LYS A 32 -8.48 -9.62 -10.77
N LEU A 33 -7.51 -8.80 -11.16
CA LEU A 33 -7.71 -7.71 -12.12
C LEU A 33 -8.07 -8.24 -13.51
N LYS A 34 -7.39 -9.29 -13.97
CA LYS A 34 -7.71 -9.93 -15.24
C LYS A 34 -9.12 -10.51 -15.27
N ALA A 35 -9.56 -11.11 -14.16
CA ALA A 35 -10.94 -11.61 -14.02
C ALA A 35 -11.99 -10.48 -14.06
N ALA A 36 -11.61 -9.27 -13.67
CA ALA A 36 -12.44 -8.07 -13.77
C ALA A 36 -12.31 -7.34 -15.12
N GLY A 37 -11.58 -7.89 -16.09
CA GLY A 37 -11.38 -7.30 -17.42
C GLY A 37 -10.24 -6.28 -17.52
N ILE A 38 -9.47 -6.06 -16.44
CA ILE A 38 -8.33 -5.15 -16.43
C ILE A 38 -7.07 -5.93 -16.83
N THR A 39 -6.54 -5.64 -18.02
CA THR A 39 -5.37 -6.34 -18.60
C THR A 39 -4.12 -5.46 -18.69
N ASP A 40 -4.06 -4.39 -17.90
CA ASP A 40 -2.94 -3.45 -17.90
C ASP A 40 -1.60 -4.09 -17.56
N SER A 41 -0.53 -3.47 -18.06
CA SER A 41 0.83 -3.87 -17.71
C SER A 41 1.10 -3.63 -16.22
N TRP A 42 2.04 -4.38 -15.63
CA TRP A 42 2.41 -4.14 -14.22
C TRP A 42 3.05 -2.77 -14.00
N ALA A 43 3.71 -2.19 -15.01
CA ALA A 43 4.21 -0.82 -14.92
C ALA A 43 3.04 0.15 -14.75
N THR A 44 2.04 0.06 -15.64
CA THR A 44 0.82 0.88 -15.60
C THR A 44 0.06 0.72 -14.28
N LEU A 45 -0.13 -0.51 -13.81
CA LEU A 45 -0.79 -0.76 -12.52
C LEU A 45 -0.03 -0.12 -11.35
N ARG A 46 1.30 -0.21 -11.33
CA ARG A 46 2.10 0.46 -10.30
C ARG A 46 1.99 1.97 -10.39
N ASP A 47 1.97 2.53 -11.59
CA ASP A 47 1.84 3.97 -11.78
C ASP A 47 0.50 4.47 -11.26
N ILE A 48 -0.61 3.80 -11.61
CA ILE A 48 -1.95 4.12 -11.10
C ILE A 48 -2.01 3.97 -9.56
N LEU A 49 -1.47 2.88 -9.02
CA LEU A 49 -1.45 2.64 -7.57
C LEU A 49 -0.56 3.65 -6.81
N SER A 50 0.47 4.20 -7.45
CA SER A 50 1.41 5.16 -6.85
C SER A 50 0.77 6.52 -6.51
N VAL A 51 -0.36 6.84 -7.15
CA VAL A 51 -1.12 8.09 -6.93
C VAL A 51 -1.78 8.11 -5.55
N GLN A 52 -2.00 6.95 -4.93
CA GLN A 52 -2.61 6.87 -3.61
C GLN A 52 -1.74 7.55 -2.54
N ARG A 53 -2.24 8.64 -1.93
CA ARG A 53 -1.55 9.35 -0.84
C ARG A 53 -2.39 9.37 0.44
N ARG A 54 -1.72 9.35 1.59
CA ARG A 54 -2.36 9.57 2.91
C ARG A 54 -1.85 10.89 3.48
N VAL A 55 -2.76 11.82 3.72
CA VAL A 55 -2.45 13.20 4.16
C VAL A 55 -2.89 13.40 5.60
N THR A 56 -2.10 14.18 6.36
CA THR A 56 -2.46 14.68 7.69
C THR A 56 -2.66 16.19 7.60
N ALA A 57 -3.89 16.68 7.75
CA ALA A 57 -4.19 18.10 7.85
C ALA A 57 -4.28 18.51 9.33
N THR A 58 -3.57 19.56 9.73
CA THR A 58 -3.61 20.09 11.10
C THR A 58 -4.36 21.42 11.10
N PHE A 59 -5.37 21.55 11.97
CA PHE A 59 -6.15 22.77 12.15
C PHE A 59 -5.95 23.30 13.56
N ASN A 60 -5.59 24.57 13.69
CA ASN A 60 -5.49 25.24 14.98
C ASN A 60 -6.87 25.82 15.31
N GLN A 61 -7.47 25.39 16.42
CA GLN A 61 -8.73 25.93 16.91
C GLN A 61 -8.49 27.23 17.67
N ARG A 62 -9.50 28.11 17.69
CA ARG A 62 -9.45 29.39 18.43
C ARG A 62 -9.21 29.20 19.94
N ASP A 63 -9.48 28.01 20.45
CA ASP A 63 -9.29 27.62 21.86
C ASP A 63 -7.89 27.05 22.16
N GLY A 64 -6.90 27.27 21.28
CA GLY A 64 -5.52 26.80 21.46
C GLY A 64 -5.28 25.31 21.16
N ARG A 65 -6.35 24.52 20.97
CA ARG A 65 -6.29 23.08 20.64
C ARG A 65 -5.94 22.83 19.17
N SER A 66 -5.20 21.76 18.90
CA SER A 66 -4.82 21.33 17.55
C SER A 66 -5.62 20.10 17.10
N LEU A 67 -6.33 20.21 15.99
CA LEU A 67 -7.06 19.10 15.36
C LEU A 67 -6.23 18.52 14.21
N HIS A 68 -5.76 17.29 14.35
CA HIS A 68 -5.10 16.55 13.29
C HIS A 68 -6.10 15.60 12.61
N VAL A 69 -6.39 15.84 11.33
CA VAL A 69 -7.24 15.00 10.49
C VAL A 69 -6.37 14.23 9.51
N ARG A 70 -6.32 12.90 9.66
CA ARG A 70 -5.66 11.99 8.72
C ARG A 70 -6.68 11.37 7.78
N LYS A 71 -6.53 11.58 6.46
CA LYS A 71 -7.40 11.02 5.42
C LYS A 71 -6.59 10.60 4.18
N ALA A 72 -7.04 9.56 3.48
CA ALA A 72 -6.54 9.25 2.15
C ALA A 72 -7.03 10.28 1.12
N THR A 73 -6.20 10.58 0.10
CA THR A 73 -6.64 11.38 -1.05
C THR A 73 -7.78 10.68 -1.78
N VAL A 74 -8.61 11.45 -2.48
CA VAL A 74 -9.68 10.88 -3.31
C VAL A 74 -9.03 10.08 -4.42
N ALA A 75 -9.42 8.82 -4.58
CA ALA A 75 -8.92 7.97 -5.65
C ALA A 75 -9.36 8.53 -7.02
N GLU A 76 -8.40 8.68 -7.94
CA GLU A 76 -8.69 8.99 -9.34
C GLU A 76 -9.53 7.87 -9.98
N PRO A 77 -10.27 8.15 -11.08
CA PRO A 77 -11.17 7.17 -11.69
C PRO A 77 -10.53 5.81 -11.98
N ASP A 78 -9.28 5.81 -12.46
CA ASP A 78 -8.53 4.59 -12.78
C ASP A 78 -8.17 3.80 -11.52
N LEU A 79 -7.75 4.49 -10.45
CA LEU A 79 -7.48 3.87 -9.16
C LEU A 79 -8.77 3.33 -8.52
N LEU A 80 -9.89 4.04 -8.68
CA LEU A 80 -11.19 3.62 -8.19
C LEU A 80 -11.69 2.36 -8.93
N ALA A 81 -11.44 2.24 -10.23
CA ALA A 81 -11.74 1.05 -11.01
C ALA A 81 -10.97 -0.17 -10.49
N ILE A 82 -9.67 -0.01 -10.22
CA ILE A 82 -8.84 -1.05 -9.59
C ILE A 82 -9.39 -1.44 -8.21
N TYR A 83 -9.75 -0.47 -7.36
CA TYR A 83 -10.30 -0.76 -6.04
C TYR A 83 -11.64 -1.49 -6.06
N ARG A 84 -12.52 -1.12 -6.99
CA ARG A 84 -13.79 -1.83 -7.22
C ARG A 84 -13.55 -3.26 -7.67
N ALA A 85 -12.64 -3.47 -8.62
CA ALA A 85 -12.26 -4.80 -9.10
C ALA A 85 -11.66 -5.68 -7.99
N LEU A 86 -10.90 -5.08 -7.08
CA LEU A 86 -10.30 -5.78 -5.93
C LEU A 86 -11.25 -5.91 -4.73
N GLY A 87 -12.41 -5.25 -4.74
CA GLY A 87 -13.36 -5.24 -3.62
C GLY A 87 -12.84 -4.51 -2.37
N ILE A 88 -11.93 -3.54 -2.54
CA ILE A 88 -11.28 -2.83 -1.42
C ILE A 88 -11.80 -1.40 -1.27
N ASN A 89 -11.78 -0.89 -0.04
CA ASN A 89 -12.25 0.45 0.26
C ASN A 89 -11.31 1.51 -0.35
N ALA A 90 -11.88 2.42 -1.15
CA ALA A 90 -11.17 3.51 -1.80
C ALA A 90 -10.59 4.57 -0.84
N ALA A 91 -11.02 4.57 0.43
CA ALA A 91 -10.47 5.40 1.50
C ALA A 91 -9.78 4.52 2.57
N PRO A 92 -8.61 3.91 2.24
CA PRO A 92 -7.93 3.00 3.14
C PRO A 92 -7.51 3.72 4.43
N GLY A 93 -7.80 3.10 5.58
CA GLY A 93 -7.46 3.61 6.90
C GLY A 93 -8.42 4.68 7.45
N GLY A 94 -9.49 5.02 6.73
CA GLY A 94 -10.56 5.92 7.17
C GLY A 94 -10.09 7.35 7.49
N THR A 95 -11.01 8.15 8.03
CA THR A 95 -10.67 9.46 8.60
C THR A 95 -10.35 9.27 10.08
N ARG A 96 -9.11 9.52 10.49
CA ARG A 96 -8.75 9.58 11.92
C ARG A 96 -8.61 11.03 12.35
N LYS A 97 -9.36 11.41 13.39
CA LYS A 97 -9.27 12.73 14.01
C LYS A 97 -8.57 12.57 15.36
N LEU A 98 -7.54 13.36 15.59
CA LEU A 98 -6.89 13.49 16.90
C LEU A 98 -7.06 14.94 17.34
N ILE A 99 -7.59 15.15 18.54
CA ILE A 99 -7.69 16.48 19.17
C ILE A 99 -6.60 16.49 20.24
N SER A 100 -5.68 17.43 20.15
CA SER A 100 -4.61 17.68 21.13
C SER A 100 -4.70 19.08 21.70
#